data_AF-A0A9W9B8P8-F1
#
_entry.id   AF-A0A9W9B8P8-F1
#
_cell.length_a   1.000
_cell.length_b   1.000
_cell.length_c   1.000
_cell.angle_alpha   90.00
_cell.angle_beta   90.00
_cell.angle_gamma   90.00
#
_symmetry.space_group_name_H-M   'P 1'
#
loop_
_entity.id
_entity.type
_entity.pdbx_description
1 polymer ?
#
loop_
_entity_poly.entity_id
_entity_poly.type
_entity_poly.pdbx_seq_one_letter_code
_entity_poly.pdbx_strand_id
1 'polypeptide(L)'
;MGGQLLKAVEEASLEEVLDSFRSSLSLEKTQAIGAGTRRVKITHLDELDHLAGRQFRATQAPTISVSGRSLLLIYKVISTLVSPPHSMALFVLDLDGRFDATCLTCTDDDLQHVYVQQPPYGEISGTDVELIRSLIAEAERSLVYDCSSAASLSREFWGTIVLGGLGTGDLAAGWKGWLHVERDHVAEYSMRVTMEEAFERRSNRQEAVDSAGWVAASPWGKFTFDD
;
A
#
# COMPACT_ATOMS: atom_id res chain seq x y z
N MET A 1 16.74 -64.96 12.69
CA MET A 1 17.17 -63.56 12.91
C MET A 1 16.25 -62.65 12.11
N GLY A 2 15.26 -62.01 12.74
CA GLY A 2 14.32 -61.16 12.00
C GLY A 2 13.12 -60.62 12.79
N GLY A 3 13.14 -60.73 14.12
CA GLY A 3 12.01 -60.34 14.98
C GLY A 3 12.28 -59.16 15.93
N GLN A 4 13.35 -58.40 15.73
CA GLN A 4 13.77 -57.33 16.65
C GLN A 4 13.98 -55.96 15.98
N LEU A 5 13.35 -55.72 14.82
CA LEU A 5 13.47 -54.44 14.11
C LEU A 5 12.17 -53.62 14.01
N LEU A 6 11.16 -53.93 14.83
CA LEU A 6 9.92 -53.15 14.90
C LEU A 6 9.47 -52.95 16.35
N LYS A 7 10.39 -52.47 17.21
CA LYS A 7 10.05 -52.10 18.58
C LYS A 7 10.64 -50.74 18.91
N ALA A 8 9.95 -49.72 18.41
CA ALA A 8 9.85 -48.34 18.94
C ALA A 8 9.45 -47.44 17.77
N VAL A 9 8.19 -47.54 17.32
CA VAL A 9 7.54 -46.33 16.83
C VAL A 9 6.87 -45.79 18.08
N GLU A 10 7.50 -44.80 18.71
CA GLU A 10 6.81 -43.97 19.70
C GLU A 10 5.60 -43.36 19.00
N GLU A 11 4.41 -43.82 19.39
CA GLU A 11 3.16 -43.15 19.03
C GLU A 11 3.18 -41.78 19.70
N ALA A 12 3.71 -40.79 18.99
CA ALA A 12 3.67 -39.41 19.44
C ALA A 12 2.21 -39.04 19.71
N SER A 13 1.96 -38.52 20.91
CA SER A 13 0.62 -38.03 21.26
C SER A 13 0.23 -36.89 20.30
N LEU A 14 -1.06 -36.76 20.01
CA LEU A 14 -1.54 -35.67 19.13
C LEU A 14 -1.11 -34.31 19.67
N GLU A 15 -1.04 -34.18 20.99
CA GLU A 15 -0.56 -33.01 21.71
C GLU A 15 0.92 -32.74 21.46
N GLU A 16 1.78 -33.77 21.48
CA GLU A 16 3.20 -33.62 21.12
C GLU A 16 3.40 -33.28 19.64
N VAL A 17 2.59 -33.86 18.75
CA VAL A 17 2.64 -33.51 17.32
C VAL A 17 2.20 -32.06 17.14
N LEU A 18 1.13 -31.62 17.82
CA LEU A 18 0.65 -30.24 17.77
C LEU A 18 1.63 -29.26 18.41
N ASP A 19 2.30 -29.62 19.50
CA ASP A 19 3.29 -28.77 20.15
C ASP A 19 4.61 -28.75 19.37
N SER A 20 5.00 -29.85 18.73
CA SER A 20 6.07 -29.88 17.74
C SER A 20 5.74 -29.01 16.53
N PHE A 21 4.50 -29.05 16.05
CA PHE A 21 4.07 -28.22 14.92
C PHE A 21 3.94 -26.75 15.32
N ARG A 22 3.47 -26.45 16.54
CA ARG A 22 3.43 -25.09 17.09
C ARG A 22 4.81 -24.55 17.38
N SER A 23 5.77 -25.38 17.77
CA SER A 23 7.16 -24.98 18.05
C SER A 23 8.00 -24.87 16.77
N SER A 24 7.79 -25.74 15.77
CA SER A 24 8.33 -25.57 14.43
C SER A 24 7.77 -24.31 13.78
N LEU A 25 6.44 -24.13 13.90
CA LEU A 25 5.82 -22.86 13.57
C LEU A 25 6.41 -21.77 14.45
N SER A 26 6.76 -21.94 15.73
CA SER A 26 7.31 -20.85 16.57
C SER A 26 8.73 -20.42 16.24
N LEU A 27 9.54 -21.30 15.65
CA LEU A 27 10.79 -20.89 14.98
C LEU A 27 10.53 -20.17 13.65
N GLU A 28 9.36 -20.38 13.03
CA GLU A 28 8.84 -19.58 11.90
C GLU A 28 7.92 -18.40 12.36
N LYS A 29 7.46 -18.39 13.61
CA LYS A 29 6.45 -17.49 14.22
C LYS A 29 7.19 -16.48 15.07
N THR A 30 8.03 -15.74 14.38
CA THR A 30 7.98 -14.28 14.54
C THR A 30 7.19 -13.66 13.38
N GLN A 31 6.24 -14.41 12.79
CA GLN A 31 5.46 -14.02 11.62
C GLN A 31 4.03 -14.61 11.67
N ALA A 32 3.26 -14.19 12.65
CA ALA A 32 1.80 -14.11 12.57
C ALA A 32 1.33 -13.39 13.83
N ILE A 33 0.49 -12.36 13.66
CA ILE A 33 -0.02 -11.40 14.64
C ILE A 33 0.82 -10.11 14.71
N GLY A 34 0.46 -9.11 13.88
CA GLY A 34 0.61 -7.69 14.24
C GLY A 34 1.90 -6.96 13.87
N ALA A 35 2.75 -7.48 13.00
CA ALA A 35 3.83 -6.71 12.36
C ALA A 35 4.07 -7.26 10.96
N GLY A 36 3.89 -6.40 9.94
CA GLY A 36 4.09 -6.75 8.55
C GLY A 36 5.46 -7.40 8.32
N THR A 37 5.54 -8.19 7.25
CA THR A 37 6.78 -8.71 6.70
C THR A 37 7.89 -7.66 6.85
N ARG A 38 9.05 -8.05 7.39
CA ARG A 38 10.20 -7.17 7.68
C ARG A 38 10.89 -6.63 6.41
N ARG A 39 10.13 -6.48 5.33
CA ARG A 39 10.53 -6.12 3.96
C ARG A 39 9.48 -5.15 3.42
N VAL A 40 9.94 -4.20 2.63
CA VAL A 40 9.04 -3.34 1.87
C VAL A 40 8.26 -4.18 0.86
N LYS A 41 6.97 -3.91 0.70
CA LYS A 41 6.14 -4.52 -0.34
C LYS A 41 6.57 -4.04 -1.73
N ILE A 42 6.45 -4.93 -2.70
CA ILE A 42 6.74 -4.64 -4.11
C ILE A 42 5.49 -4.04 -4.73
N THR A 43 5.59 -2.87 -5.34
CA THR A 43 4.47 -2.17 -6.00
C THR A 43 4.40 -2.46 -7.50
N HIS A 44 5.41 -3.14 -8.06
CA HIS A 44 5.57 -3.36 -9.50
C HIS A 44 5.71 -2.06 -10.30
N LEU A 45 6.17 -1.01 -9.62
CA LEU A 45 6.62 0.23 -10.24
C LEU A 45 8.12 0.28 -9.98
N ASP A 46 8.92 -0.14 -10.95
CA ASP A 46 10.36 -0.37 -10.77
C ASP A 46 11.04 0.80 -10.06
N GLU A 47 10.78 2.03 -10.47
CA GLU A 47 11.40 3.22 -9.89
C GLU A 47 11.00 3.44 -8.41
N LEU A 48 9.73 3.17 -8.07
CA LEU A 48 9.23 3.23 -6.69
C LEU A 48 9.85 2.10 -5.83
N ASP A 49 9.90 0.88 -6.35
CA ASP A 49 10.47 -0.28 -5.66
C ASP A 49 11.96 -0.09 -5.37
N HIS A 50 12.71 0.49 -6.32
CA HIS A 50 14.12 0.83 -6.12
C HIS A 50 14.31 1.91 -5.04
N LEU A 51 13.46 2.94 -5.03
CA LEU A 51 13.50 4.00 -4.02
C LEU A 51 13.14 3.47 -2.64
N ALA A 52 12.06 2.70 -2.54
CA ALA A 52 11.63 2.05 -1.32
C ALA A 52 12.72 1.12 -0.77
N GLY A 53 13.38 0.36 -1.64
CA GLY A 53 14.54 -0.47 -1.26
C GLY A 53 15.73 0.36 -0.74
N ARG A 54 16.04 1.52 -1.34
CA ARG A 54 17.09 2.44 -0.84
C ARG A 54 16.72 3.02 0.52
N GLN A 55 15.48 3.48 0.67
CA GLN A 55 14.96 4.04 1.91
C GLN A 55 14.98 2.99 3.03
N PHE A 56 14.52 1.77 2.78
CA PHE A 56 14.51 0.70 3.76
C PHE A 56 15.91 0.29 4.22
N ARG A 57 16.89 0.25 3.31
CA ARG A 57 18.30 0.02 3.71
C ARG A 57 18.81 1.10 4.66
N ALA A 58 18.38 2.34 4.49
CA ALA A 58 18.82 3.47 5.31
C ALA A 58 18.08 3.58 6.66
N THR A 59 16.79 3.29 6.71
CA THR A 59 15.92 3.58 7.87
C THR A 59 15.39 2.34 8.59
N GLN A 60 15.41 1.18 7.92
CA GLN A 60 14.74 -0.06 8.33
C GLN A 60 13.21 0.09 8.51
N ALA A 61 12.61 1.18 8.02
CA ALA A 61 11.16 1.39 8.05
C ALA A 61 10.53 0.78 6.78
N PRO A 62 9.68 -0.26 6.88
CA PRO A 62 9.18 -1.00 5.72
C PRO A 62 8.06 -0.28 4.96
N THR A 63 7.43 0.72 5.57
CA THR A 63 6.30 1.45 4.97
C THR A 63 6.77 2.44 3.91
N ILE A 64 6.16 2.35 2.73
CA ILE A 64 6.25 3.40 1.70
C ILE A 64 5.35 4.55 2.18
N SER A 65 5.91 5.68 2.57
CA SER A 65 5.12 6.80 3.08
C SER A 65 5.20 8.00 2.14
N VAL A 66 4.05 8.42 1.62
CA VAL A 66 3.91 9.41 0.55
C VAL A 66 3.27 10.69 1.09
N SER A 67 3.74 11.85 0.66
CA SER A 67 3.21 13.17 1.00
C SER A 67 2.96 14.02 -0.26
N GLY A 68 2.38 15.20 -0.10
CA GLY A 68 2.06 16.10 -1.23
C GLY A 68 0.77 15.69 -1.95
N ARG A 69 0.78 15.67 -3.28
CA ARG A 69 -0.32 15.23 -4.16
C ARG A 69 -0.38 13.71 -4.28
N SER A 70 -0.38 13.03 -3.14
CA SER A 70 -0.15 11.58 -3.03
C SER A 70 -1.19 10.71 -3.77
N LEU A 71 -2.47 11.10 -3.81
CA LEU A 71 -3.56 10.28 -4.36
C LEU A 71 -3.29 9.77 -5.77
N LEU A 72 -2.61 10.55 -6.61
CA LEU A 72 -2.33 10.15 -7.99
C LEU A 72 -1.34 8.99 -8.07
N LEU A 73 -0.29 9.03 -7.24
CA LEU A 73 0.61 7.90 -7.10
C LEU A 73 -0.10 6.70 -6.47
N ILE A 74 -1.00 6.92 -5.51
CA ILE A 74 -1.81 5.85 -4.90
C ILE A 74 -2.68 5.17 -5.95
N TYR A 75 -3.40 5.92 -6.78
CA TYR A 75 -4.22 5.36 -7.86
C TYR A 75 -3.37 4.58 -8.85
N LYS A 76 -2.23 5.12 -9.27
CA LYS A 76 -1.29 4.40 -10.15
C LYS A 76 -0.82 3.07 -9.55
N VAL A 77 -0.45 3.05 -8.26
CA VAL A 77 -0.05 1.83 -7.55
C VAL A 77 -1.21 0.84 -7.50
N ILE A 78 -2.41 1.26 -7.10
CA ILE A 78 -3.58 0.38 -7.00
C ILE A 78 -3.90 -0.21 -8.36
N SER A 79 -4.02 0.62 -9.41
CA SER A 79 -4.32 0.17 -10.77
C SER A 79 -3.29 -0.81 -11.30
N THR A 80 -2.00 -0.60 -10.99
CA THR A 80 -0.93 -1.53 -11.36
C THR A 80 -1.09 -2.88 -10.65
N LEU A 81 -1.36 -2.87 -9.34
CA LEU A 81 -1.47 -4.09 -8.54
C LEU A 81 -2.68 -4.94 -8.90
N VAL A 82 -3.84 -4.32 -9.12
CA VAL A 82 -5.09 -5.06 -9.36
C VAL A 82 -5.26 -5.51 -10.80
N SER A 83 -4.62 -4.84 -11.75
CA SER A 83 -4.73 -5.19 -13.17
C SER A 83 -3.77 -6.33 -13.56
N PRO A 84 -4.03 -7.05 -14.67
CA PRO A 84 -3.03 -7.93 -15.26
C PRO A 84 -1.72 -7.19 -15.56
N PRO A 85 -0.54 -7.81 -15.36
CA PRO A 85 -0.34 -9.23 -15.04
C PRO A 85 -0.35 -9.57 -13.54
N HIS A 86 -0.53 -8.59 -12.66
CA HIS A 86 -0.33 -8.77 -11.22
C HIS A 86 -1.57 -9.35 -10.53
N SER A 87 -2.75 -8.89 -10.92
CA SER A 87 -4.04 -9.44 -10.49
C SER A 87 -4.10 -9.69 -8.97
N MET A 88 -3.68 -8.69 -8.19
CA MET A 88 -3.68 -8.75 -6.72
C MET A 88 -5.00 -8.19 -6.15
N ALA A 89 -5.24 -8.49 -4.88
CA ALA A 89 -6.28 -7.85 -4.06
C ALA A 89 -5.62 -6.98 -2.99
N LEU A 90 -6.27 -5.89 -2.60
CA LEU A 90 -5.74 -4.96 -1.59
C LEU A 90 -6.83 -4.27 -0.78
N PHE A 91 -6.42 -3.70 0.35
CA PHE A 91 -7.28 -2.95 1.25
C PHE A 91 -6.89 -1.48 1.30
N VAL A 92 -7.87 -0.58 1.24
CA VAL A 92 -7.72 0.87 1.37
C VAL A 92 -8.50 1.33 2.60
N LEU A 93 -7.78 1.85 3.59
CA LEU A 93 -8.36 2.55 4.73
C LEU A 93 -8.34 4.06 4.45
N ASP A 94 -9.49 4.62 4.10
CA ASP A 94 -9.65 6.04 3.77
C ASP A 94 -10.12 6.84 4.98
N LEU A 95 -9.19 7.41 5.73
CA LEU A 95 -9.48 8.27 6.89
C LEU A 95 -9.84 9.70 6.47
N ASP A 96 -9.42 10.12 5.28
CA ASP A 96 -9.64 11.47 4.77
C ASP A 96 -10.97 11.60 4.01
N GLY A 97 -11.57 10.50 3.57
CA GLY A 97 -12.79 10.48 2.76
C GLY A 97 -12.57 11.06 1.36
N ARG A 98 -11.35 10.91 0.82
CA ARG A 98 -10.92 11.49 -0.46
C ARG A 98 -10.61 10.46 -1.54
N PHE A 99 -10.70 9.17 -1.21
CA PHE A 99 -10.51 8.11 -2.18
C PHE A 99 -11.69 8.06 -3.15
N ASP A 100 -11.39 8.08 -4.45
CA ASP A 100 -12.36 7.96 -5.53
C ASP A 100 -11.97 6.79 -6.43
N ALA A 101 -12.76 5.71 -6.35
CA ALA A 101 -12.56 4.51 -7.15
C ALA A 101 -12.65 4.76 -8.66
N THR A 102 -13.32 5.83 -9.10
CA THR A 102 -13.45 6.17 -10.53
C THR A 102 -12.14 6.68 -11.14
N CYS A 103 -11.18 7.05 -10.31
CA CYS A 103 -9.84 7.45 -10.74
C CYS A 103 -8.90 6.24 -11.01
N LEU A 104 -9.36 5.01 -10.76
CA LEU A 104 -8.57 3.81 -11.04
C LEU A 104 -8.67 3.42 -12.52
N THR A 105 -7.51 3.15 -13.12
CA THR A 105 -7.37 2.68 -14.50
C THR A 105 -7.32 1.15 -14.57
N CYS A 106 -8.39 0.49 -14.11
CA CYS A 106 -8.55 -0.97 -14.17
C CYS A 106 -9.94 -1.36 -14.68
N THR A 107 -10.16 -2.65 -14.96
CA THR A 107 -11.49 -3.13 -15.36
C THR A 107 -12.45 -3.17 -14.17
N ASP A 108 -13.76 -3.17 -14.42
CA ASP A 108 -14.77 -3.36 -13.36
C ASP A 108 -14.57 -4.70 -12.62
N ASP A 109 -14.15 -5.74 -13.35
CA ASP A 109 -13.81 -7.05 -12.79
C ASP A 109 -12.55 -6.98 -11.90
N ASP A 110 -11.61 -6.06 -12.15
CA ASP A 110 -10.47 -5.86 -11.27
C ASP A 110 -10.82 -5.01 -10.05
N LEU A 111 -11.78 -4.09 -10.20
CA LEU A 111 -12.20 -3.18 -9.15
C LEU A 111 -12.83 -3.89 -7.94
N GLN A 112 -13.49 -5.04 -8.14
CA GLN A 112 -14.07 -5.85 -7.06
C GLN A 112 -13.02 -6.38 -6.05
N HIS A 113 -11.72 -6.25 -6.37
CA HIS A 113 -10.61 -6.69 -5.53
C HIS A 113 -9.93 -5.52 -4.78
N VAL A 114 -10.47 -4.31 -4.89
CA VAL A 114 -10.10 -3.13 -4.11
C VAL A 114 -11.13 -2.96 -2.99
N TYR A 115 -10.76 -3.34 -1.77
CA TYR A 115 -11.64 -3.22 -0.62
C TYR A 115 -11.41 -1.88 0.06
N VAL A 116 -12.43 -1.03 0.11
CA VAL A 116 -12.33 0.31 0.70
C VAL A 116 -13.15 0.37 1.99
N GLN A 117 -12.53 0.83 3.06
CA GLN A 117 -13.21 1.19 4.29
C GLN A 117 -12.99 2.66 4.59
N GLN A 118 -14.09 3.38 4.73
CA GLN A 118 -14.10 4.77 5.16
C GLN A 118 -14.78 4.85 6.53
N PRO A 119 -14.04 4.99 7.64
CA PRO A 119 -14.63 5.17 8.95
C PRO A 119 -15.37 6.51 9.08
N PRO A 120 -16.34 6.62 10.02
CA PRO A 120 -17.07 7.88 10.24
C PRO A 120 -16.14 9.05 10.55
N TYR A 121 -16.35 10.16 9.84
CA TYR A 121 -15.58 11.39 10.02
C TYR A 121 -15.75 11.94 11.45
N GLY A 122 -14.64 12.16 12.15
CA GLY A 122 -14.62 12.78 13.49
C GLY A 122 -14.61 11.83 14.68
N GLU A 123 -14.89 10.53 14.50
CA GLU A 123 -14.74 9.53 15.57
C GLU A 123 -13.30 9.00 15.65
N ILE A 124 -12.57 9.08 14.55
CA ILE A 124 -11.20 8.57 14.43
C ILE A 124 -10.26 9.76 14.36
N SER A 125 -9.49 9.98 15.42
CA SER A 125 -8.30 10.80 15.28
C SER A 125 -7.33 10.01 14.40
N GLY A 126 -6.98 10.51 13.22
CA GLY A 126 -5.93 9.92 12.39
C GLY A 126 -4.56 9.82 13.08
N THR A 127 -4.45 10.30 14.32
CA THR A 127 -3.28 10.13 15.19
C THR A 127 -3.35 8.92 16.11
N ASP A 128 -4.49 8.22 16.22
CA ASP A 128 -4.63 7.02 17.05
C ASP A 128 -4.16 5.78 16.29
N VAL A 129 -2.87 5.50 16.46
CA VAL A 129 -2.19 4.36 15.81
C VAL A 129 -2.75 3.01 16.25
N GLU A 130 -3.24 2.88 17.48
CA GLU A 130 -3.78 1.62 17.99
C GLU A 130 -5.15 1.33 17.36
N LEU A 131 -5.99 2.37 17.26
CA LEU A 131 -7.26 2.27 16.55
C LEU A 131 -7.05 1.91 15.08
N ILE A 132 -6.12 2.58 14.38
CA ILE A 132 -5.80 2.25 12.99
C ILE A 132 -5.34 0.80 12.87
N ARG A 133 -4.44 0.32 13.75
CA ARG A 133 -3.98 -1.07 13.73
C ARG A 133 -5.13 -2.05 13.97
N SER A 134 -6.07 -1.73 14.86
CA SER A 134 -7.24 -2.55 15.11
C SER A 134 -8.15 -2.64 13.88
N LEU A 135 -8.35 -1.53 13.15
CA LEU A 135 -9.14 -1.52 11.91
C LEU A 135 -8.48 -2.35 10.83
N ILE A 136 -7.17 -2.22 10.65
CA ILE A 136 -6.39 -3.03 9.70
C ILE A 136 -6.54 -4.53 10.05
N ALA A 137 -6.38 -4.89 11.33
CA ALA A 137 -6.51 -6.28 11.77
C ALA A 137 -7.94 -6.85 11.67
N GLU A 138 -8.98 -6.02 11.74
CA GLU A 138 -10.35 -6.43 11.47
C GLU A 138 -10.57 -6.62 9.96
N ALA A 139 -10.11 -5.68 9.14
CA ALA A 139 -10.21 -5.77 7.69
C ALA A 139 -9.47 -6.99 7.14
N GLU A 140 -8.23 -7.25 7.57
CA GLU A 140 -7.47 -8.43 7.17
C GLU A 140 -8.20 -9.74 7.51
N ARG A 141 -8.83 -9.82 8.70
CA ARG A 141 -9.64 -10.98 9.06
C ARG A 141 -10.89 -11.13 8.18
N SER A 142 -11.59 -10.03 7.93
CA SER A 142 -12.75 -10.02 7.05
C SER A 142 -12.38 -10.49 5.64
N LEU A 143 -11.27 -9.98 5.08
CA LEU A 143 -10.82 -10.33 3.74
C LEU A 143 -10.42 -11.80 3.59
N VAL A 144 -9.95 -12.44 4.65
CA VAL A 144 -9.57 -13.87 4.62
C VAL A 144 -10.78 -14.79 4.85
N TYR A 145 -11.74 -14.39 5.68
CA TYR A 145 -12.75 -15.31 6.21
C TYR A 145 -14.19 -14.98 5.82
N ASP A 146 -14.49 -13.77 5.36
CA ASP A 146 -15.86 -13.37 5.02
C ASP A 146 -16.24 -13.79 3.60
N CYS A 147 -17.51 -14.15 3.41
CA CYS A 147 -18.04 -14.49 2.09
C CYS A 147 -18.05 -13.28 1.15
N SER A 148 -18.05 -12.06 1.70
CA SER A 148 -18.00 -10.82 0.91
C SER A 148 -16.69 -10.66 0.11
N SER A 149 -15.59 -11.28 0.55
CA SER A 149 -14.32 -11.28 -0.16
C SER A 149 -14.08 -12.52 -1.04
N ALA A 150 -15.09 -13.39 -1.19
CA ALA A 150 -14.95 -14.66 -1.91
C ALA A 150 -14.47 -14.50 -3.37
N ALA A 151 -14.78 -13.37 -4.01
CA ALA A 151 -14.31 -13.06 -5.36
C ALA A 151 -12.77 -12.98 -5.46
N SER A 152 -12.09 -12.60 -4.38
CA SER A 152 -10.64 -12.39 -4.32
C SER A 152 -9.84 -13.62 -3.89
N LEU A 153 -10.48 -14.78 -3.63
CA LEU A 153 -9.79 -15.98 -3.15
C LEU A 153 -8.73 -16.53 -4.10
N SER A 154 -8.81 -16.20 -5.39
CA SER A 154 -7.83 -16.59 -6.41
C SER A 154 -6.67 -15.61 -6.56
N ARG A 155 -6.73 -14.45 -5.89
CA ARG A 155 -5.74 -13.37 -6.00
C ARG A 155 -4.85 -13.33 -4.76
N GLU A 156 -3.58 -12.99 -4.97
CA GLU A 156 -2.69 -12.70 -3.84
C GLU A 156 -3.13 -11.41 -3.15
N PHE A 157 -3.19 -11.42 -1.81
CA PHE A 157 -3.41 -10.20 -1.04
C PHE A 157 -2.11 -9.42 -0.89
N TRP A 158 -2.05 -8.23 -1.51
CA TRP A 158 -0.85 -7.40 -1.52
C TRP A 158 -0.57 -6.80 -0.14
N GLY A 159 -1.57 -6.18 0.48
CA GLY A 159 -1.40 -5.45 1.74
C GLY A 159 -2.41 -4.31 1.91
N THR A 160 -2.07 -3.41 2.85
CA THR A 160 -2.93 -2.30 3.25
C THR A 160 -2.37 -0.94 2.84
N ILE A 161 -3.22 -0.15 2.20
CA ILE A 161 -3.00 1.27 1.88
C ILE A 161 -3.79 2.12 2.86
N VAL A 162 -3.12 3.04 3.57
CA VAL A 162 -3.80 3.98 4.49
C VAL A 162 -3.73 5.39 3.93
N LEU A 163 -4.88 6.05 3.83
CA LEU A 163 -5.00 7.42 3.35
C LEU A 163 -5.40 8.32 4.50
N GLY A 164 -4.55 9.30 4.80
CA GLY A 164 -4.72 10.15 5.97
C GLY A 164 -4.05 9.58 7.22
N GLY A 165 -3.97 10.40 8.26
CA GLY A 165 -3.44 10.00 9.57
C GLY A 165 -1.91 9.82 9.66
N LEU A 166 -1.46 9.12 10.70
CA LEU A 166 -0.07 8.74 10.95
C LEU A 166 0.26 7.46 10.18
N GLY A 167 1.38 7.48 9.43
CA GLY A 167 1.70 6.54 8.35
C GLY A 167 1.91 5.07 8.73
N THR A 168 0.84 4.40 9.14
CA THR A 168 0.74 2.96 9.33
C THR A 168 0.26 2.28 8.04
N GLY A 169 0.67 1.04 7.81
CA GLY A 169 0.33 0.26 6.60
C GLY A 169 1.55 -0.10 5.77
N ASP A 170 1.32 -0.82 4.68
CA ASP A 170 2.38 -1.15 3.71
C ASP A 170 2.71 0.08 2.84
N LEU A 171 1.67 0.83 2.46
CA LEU A 171 1.74 2.13 1.81
C LEU A 171 0.84 3.11 2.55
N ALA A 172 1.38 4.27 2.92
CA ALA A 172 0.63 5.27 3.68
C ALA A 172 0.77 6.67 3.09
N ALA A 173 -0.35 7.33 2.85
CA ALA A 173 -0.39 8.71 2.39
C ALA A 173 -0.69 9.66 3.54
N GLY A 174 0.22 10.58 3.85
CA GLY A 174 0.05 11.56 4.91
C GLY A 174 1.06 12.70 4.85
N TRP A 175 0.84 13.72 5.66
CA TRP A 175 1.65 14.95 5.68
C TRP A 175 3.14 14.74 6.04
N LYS A 176 3.50 13.59 6.63
CA LYS A 176 4.88 13.23 7.03
C LYS A 176 5.55 12.19 6.12
N GLY A 177 4.98 11.91 4.95
CA GLY A 177 5.56 10.95 4.01
C GLY A 177 6.93 11.37 3.50
N TRP A 178 7.84 10.39 3.41
CA TRP A 178 9.23 10.58 2.98
C TRP A 178 9.38 10.74 1.46
N LEU A 179 8.37 10.32 0.70
CA LEU A 179 8.26 10.51 -0.75
C LEU A 179 7.26 11.62 -1.04
N HIS A 180 7.73 12.79 -1.49
CA HIS A 180 6.88 13.92 -1.81
C HIS A 180 6.43 13.86 -3.28
N VAL A 181 5.13 13.92 -3.52
CA VAL A 181 4.54 13.94 -4.86
C VAL A 181 4.10 15.36 -5.21
N GLU A 182 4.56 15.87 -6.34
CA GLU A 182 4.20 17.17 -6.88
C GLU A 182 4.07 17.11 -8.40
N ARG A 183 3.51 18.16 -9.00
CA ARG A 183 3.45 18.27 -10.47
C ARG A 183 4.87 18.42 -11.00
N ASP A 184 5.17 17.80 -12.14
CA ASP A 184 6.45 18.05 -12.82
C ASP A 184 6.58 19.53 -13.20
N HIS A 185 7.82 19.97 -13.45
CA HIS A 185 8.15 21.38 -13.61
C HIS A 185 7.34 22.02 -14.75
N VAL A 186 6.36 22.84 -14.36
CA VAL A 186 5.66 23.74 -15.28
C VAL A 186 6.33 25.11 -15.21
N ALA A 187 6.95 25.52 -16.31
CA ALA A 187 7.69 26.79 -16.41
C ALA A 187 6.90 27.95 -15.79
N GLU A 188 7.50 28.68 -14.86
CA GLU A 188 6.86 29.82 -14.21
C GLU A 188 6.66 31.00 -15.18
N TYR A 189 5.70 31.88 -14.88
CA TYR A 189 5.63 33.14 -15.59
C TYR A 189 6.90 33.94 -15.33
N SER A 190 7.53 34.45 -16.38
CA SER A 190 8.67 35.34 -16.22
C SER A 190 8.25 36.56 -15.39
N MET A 191 9.14 37.09 -14.54
CA MET A 191 8.90 38.30 -13.73
C MET A 191 8.50 39.56 -14.52
N ARG A 192 8.55 39.51 -15.86
CA ARG A 192 8.20 40.62 -16.75
C ARG A 192 6.76 40.55 -17.28
N VAL A 193 6.01 39.50 -16.99
CA VAL A 193 4.63 39.32 -17.44
C VAL A 193 3.70 40.11 -16.54
N THR A 194 2.81 40.93 -17.12
CA THR A 194 1.79 41.65 -16.37
C THR A 194 0.66 40.72 -15.91
N MET A 195 -0.16 41.16 -14.95
CA MET A 195 -1.27 40.36 -14.45
C MET A 195 -2.31 40.06 -15.55
N GLU A 196 -2.55 41.02 -16.43
CA GLU A 196 -3.46 40.88 -17.58
C GLU A 196 -2.94 39.85 -18.58
N GLU A 197 -1.65 39.91 -18.92
CA GLU A 197 -0.99 38.94 -19.82
C GLU A 197 -0.96 37.52 -19.22
N ALA A 198 -0.81 37.39 -17.90
CA ALA A 198 -0.90 36.10 -17.22
C ALA A 198 -2.33 35.52 -17.25
N PHE A 199 -3.35 36.38 -17.25
CA PHE A 199 -4.75 35.95 -17.35
C PHE A 199 -5.11 35.47 -18.75
N GLU A 200 -4.65 36.18 -19.79
CA GLU A 200 -4.84 35.77 -21.20
C GLU A 200 -4.15 34.44 -21.50
N ARG A 201 -3.01 34.17 -20.87
CA ARG A 201 -2.24 32.92 -21.04
C ARG A 201 -2.71 31.78 -20.13
N ARG A 202 -3.73 31.99 -19.31
CA ARG A 202 -4.21 31.02 -18.32
C ARG A 202 -4.60 29.68 -18.95
N SER A 203 -5.33 29.68 -20.06
CA SER A 203 -5.76 28.44 -20.72
C SER A 203 -4.56 27.64 -21.23
N ASN A 204 -3.61 28.30 -21.91
CA ASN A 204 -2.38 27.66 -22.40
C ASN A 204 -1.53 27.12 -21.25
N ARG A 205 -1.48 27.84 -20.11
CA ARG A 205 -0.81 27.35 -18.91
C ARG A 205 -1.55 26.16 -18.32
N GLN A 206 -2.87 26.16 -18.30
CA GLN A 206 -3.65 25.02 -17.82
C GLN A 206 -3.37 23.79 -18.68
N GLU A 207 -3.32 23.91 -20.02
CA GLU A 207 -2.91 22.82 -20.91
C GLU A 207 -1.48 22.34 -20.64
N ALA A 208 -0.53 23.25 -20.38
CA ALA A 208 0.84 22.89 -20.02
C ALA A 208 0.91 22.20 -18.64
N VAL A 209 0.07 22.62 -17.70
CA VAL A 209 -0.08 21.94 -16.39
C VAL A 209 -0.70 20.57 -16.59
N ASP A 210 -1.75 20.43 -17.38
CA ASP A 210 -2.48 19.18 -17.58
C ASP A 210 -1.65 18.15 -18.38
N SER A 211 -0.76 18.63 -19.24
CA SER A 211 0.18 17.78 -19.99
C SER A 211 1.50 17.50 -19.26
N ALA A 212 1.81 18.21 -18.18
CA ALA A 212 2.99 17.89 -17.37
C ALA A 212 2.83 16.50 -16.74
N GLY A 213 3.94 15.84 -16.39
CA GLY A 213 3.89 14.62 -15.61
C GLY A 213 3.72 14.89 -14.11
N TRP A 214 3.90 13.86 -13.31
CA TRP A 214 4.07 13.95 -11.86
C TRP A 214 5.48 13.55 -11.47
N VAL A 215 6.00 14.16 -10.42
CA VAL A 215 7.31 13.83 -9.85
C VAL A 215 7.10 13.34 -8.43
N ALA A 216 7.66 12.18 -8.12
CA ALA A 216 7.80 11.68 -6.77
C ALA A 216 9.27 11.79 -6.34
N ALA A 217 9.56 12.61 -5.33
CA ALA A 217 10.91 12.94 -4.90
C ALA A 217 11.15 12.65 -3.43
N SER A 218 12.36 12.19 -3.10
CA SER A 218 12.82 11.90 -1.75
C SER A 218 14.33 12.14 -1.63
N PRO A 219 14.91 12.13 -0.41
CA PRO A 219 16.36 12.16 -0.23
C PRO A 219 17.11 10.99 -0.91
N TRP A 220 16.42 9.88 -1.22
CA TRP A 220 17.00 8.71 -1.89
C TRP A 220 16.83 8.73 -3.41
N GLY A 221 16.32 9.82 -3.97
CA GLY A 221 16.13 10.02 -5.40
C GLY A 221 14.70 10.38 -5.76
N LYS A 222 14.45 10.47 -7.07
CA LYS A 222 13.17 10.87 -7.64
C LYS A 222 12.83 10.04 -8.87
N PHE A 223 11.57 10.04 -9.24
CA PHE A 223 11.08 9.49 -10.48
C PHE A 223 9.88 10.26 -11.01
N THR A 224 9.58 10.09 -12.29
CA THR A 224 8.48 10.74 -12.97
C THR A 224 7.44 9.72 -13.40
N PHE A 225 6.17 10.07 -13.32
CA PHE A 225 5.09 9.20 -13.76
C PHE A 225 3.96 10.03 -14.34
N ASP A 226 3.28 9.47 -15.33
CA ASP A 226 2.06 10.03 -15.90
C ASP A 226 0.83 9.43 -15.24
N ASP A 227 -0.34 10.04 -15.49
CA ASP A 227 -1.65 9.50 -15.08
C ASP A 227 -1.98 8.20 -15.84
#